data_AF-A3DL14-F1
#
_entry.id   AF-A3DL14-F1
#
_cell.length_a   1.000
_cell.length_b   1.000
_cell.length_c   1.000
_cell.angle_alpha   90.00
_cell.angle_beta   90.00
_cell.angle_gamma   90.00
#
_symmetry.space_group_name_H-M   'P 1'
#
loop_
_entity.id
_entity.type
_entity.pdbx_description
1 polymer ?
#
loop_
_entity_poly.entity_id
_entity_poly.type
_entity_poly.pdbx_seq_one_letter_code
_entity_poly.pdbx_strand_id
1 'polypeptide(L)'
;MSSFETKISDLLRACDIISKRLHSFRRIPSSLIYSSSLITVYALFLILSYFIKWNQFIYVAELLVGLLGSTIIFVLHILILRKLNNHIEVSKYLHSHIEDMLKIINLGLRGESYNYLIKFLAIEKSPLKYMPVLLIVPYLSLLIAENPFFSILLILLFHASLSILLFFQIELFNRHIVYENKITRELFNRINNNEYDDYEPFILGLKDVLLSIISLGTYLIALYAKVDAYLDEHIVKHRKNYRLFKINYIRKSREFLDSTQQ
;
A
#
# COMPACT_ATOMS: atom_id res chain seq x y z
N MET A 1 2.08 -39.34 15.83
CA MET A 1 2.20 -38.39 14.71
C MET A 1 3.64 -38.39 14.24
N SER A 2 3.86 -38.59 12.94
CA SER A 2 5.20 -38.62 12.36
C SER A 2 5.83 -37.22 12.42
N SER A 3 7.16 -37.10 12.43
CA SER A 3 7.86 -35.79 12.44
C SER A 3 7.48 -34.90 11.26
N PHE A 4 6.98 -35.49 10.17
CA PHE A 4 6.47 -34.84 8.98
C PHE A 4 5.12 -34.16 9.20
N GLU A 5 4.16 -34.83 9.84
CA GLU A 5 2.84 -34.26 10.17
C GLU A 5 2.97 -33.03 11.07
N THR A 6 3.90 -33.08 12.04
CA THR A 6 4.20 -31.96 12.93
C THR A 6 4.75 -30.76 12.15
N LYS A 7 5.71 -30.97 11.23
CA LYS A 7 6.27 -29.89 10.38
C LYS A 7 5.23 -29.22 9.51
N ILE A 8 4.33 -30.00 8.88
CA ILE A 8 3.23 -29.45 8.08
C ILE A 8 2.29 -28.62 8.94
N SER A 9 1.93 -29.13 10.12
CA SER A 9 1.04 -28.43 11.06
C SER A 9 1.63 -27.10 11.52
N ASP A 10 2.93 -27.06 11.84
CA ASP A 10 3.62 -25.85 12.28
C ASP A 10 3.69 -24.78 11.19
N LEU A 11 4.00 -25.16 9.94
CA LEU A 11 4.01 -24.24 8.81
C LEU A 11 2.61 -23.71 8.48
N LEU A 12 1.59 -24.57 8.53
CA LEU A 12 0.20 -24.14 8.37
C LEU A 12 -0.20 -23.14 9.46
N ARG A 13 0.21 -23.38 10.70
CA ARG A 13 -0.03 -22.46 11.82
C ARG A 13 0.68 -21.12 11.63
N ALA A 14 1.93 -21.14 11.16
CA ALA A 14 2.69 -19.93 10.84
C ALA A 14 1.99 -19.12 9.73
N CYS A 15 1.60 -19.78 8.63
CA CYS A 15 0.87 -19.16 7.54
C CYS A 15 -0.49 -18.60 7.99
N ASP A 16 -1.22 -19.29 8.88
CA ASP A 16 -2.47 -18.79 9.44
C ASP A 16 -2.27 -17.52 10.29
N ILE A 17 -1.17 -17.45 11.07
CA ILE A 17 -0.82 -16.26 11.84
C ILE A 17 -0.51 -15.09 10.88
N ILE A 18 0.24 -15.34 9.81
CA ILE A 18 0.58 -14.33 8.80
C ILE A 18 -0.68 -13.85 8.06
N SER A 19 -1.57 -14.77 7.67
CA SER A 19 -2.86 -14.45 7.05
C SER A 19 -3.77 -13.64 7.98
N LYS A 20 -3.76 -13.92 9.29
CA LYS A 20 -4.42 -13.08 10.30
C LYS A 20 -3.77 -11.71 10.46
N ARG A 21 -2.46 -11.56 10.29
CA ARG A 21 -1.82 -10.24 10.31
C ARG A 21 -2.26 -9.38 9.13
N LEU A 22 -2.55 -9.98 7.96
CA LEU A 22 -3.25 -9.29 6.87
C LEU A 22 -4.65 -8.79 7.28
N HIS A 23 -5.29 -9.30 8.35
CA HIS A 23 -6.56 -8.76 8.91
C HIS A 23 -6.40 -7.50 9.76
N SER A 24 -5.19 -7.22 10.26
CA SER A 24 -5.00 -6.13 11.22
C SER A 24 -4.86 -4.74 10.58
N PHE A 25 -5.01 -4.64 9.25
CA PHE A 25 -5.05 -3.36 8.55
C PHE A 25 -6.31 -2.59 8.94
N ARG A 26 -6.17 -1.65 9.88
CA ARG A 26 -7.25 -0.72 10.22
C ARG A 26 -7.55 0.17 9.01
N ARG A 27 -8.80 0.24 8.58
CA ARG A 27 -9.29 1.21 7.59
C ARG A 27 -8.91 2.63 8.01
N ILE A 28 -8.61 3.48 7.04
CA ILE A 28 -8.41 4.90 7.35
C ILE A 28 -9.77 5.44 7.82
N PRO A 29 -9.85 6.05 9.03
CA PRO A 29 -11.08 6.65 9.50
C PRO A 29 -11.61 7.65 8.46
N SER A 30 -12.88 7.53 8.09
CA SER A 30 -13.52 8.45 7.15
C SER A 30 -13.44 9.91 7.64
N SER A 31 -13.48 10.12 8.96
CA SER A 31 -13.28 11.44 9.59
C SER A 31 -11.95 12.10 9.21
N LEU A 32 -10.86 11.34 9.07
CA LEU A 32 -9.56 11.87 8.64
C LEU A 32 -9.60 12.29 7.16
N ILE A 33 -10.33 11.56 6.32
CA ILE A 33 -10.53 11.88 4.89
C ILE A 33 -11.35 13.17 4.74
N TYR A 34 -12.30 13.45 5.64
CA TYR A 34 -13.05 14.71 5.59
C TYR A 34 -12.26 15.89 6.17
N SER A 35 -11.39 15.65 7.15
CA SER A 35 -10.57 16.72 7.76
C SER A 35 -9.52 17.32 6.83
N SER A 36 -9.16 16.63 5.75
CA SER A 36 -8.23 17.15 4.73
C SER A 36 -8.86 18.18 3.79
N SER A 37 -10.20 18.38 3.83
CA SER A 37 -10.89 19.50 3.14
C SER A 37 -10.44 20.89 3.63
N LEU A 38 -9.78 20.95 4.80
CA LEU A 38 -9.14 22.15 5.32
C LEU A 38 -8.06 22.70 4.37
N ILE A 39 -7.42 21.88 3.53
CA ILE A 39 -6.46 22.39 2.54
C ILE A 39 -7.11 23.18 1.41
N THR A 40 -8.30 22.76 0.98
CA THR A 40 -9.07 23.52 -0.01
C THR A 40 -9.48 24.87 0.58
N VAL A 41 -9.87 24.86 1.84
CA VAL A 41 -10.19 26.08 2.61
C VAL A 41 -8.94 26.95 2.80
N TYR A 42 -7.77 26.35 3.04
CA TYR A 42 -6.49 27.06 3.12
C TYR A 42 -6.11 27.75 1.80
N ALA A 43 -6.20 27.03 0.67
CA ALA A 43 -5.93 27.59 -0.64
C ALA A 43 -6.90 28.75 -0.97
N LEU A 44 -8.17 28.63 -0.59
CA LEU A 44 -9.15 29.71 -0.72
C LEU A 44 -8.81 30.91 0.17
N PHE A 45 -8.35 30.68 1.41
CA PHE A 45 -7.89 31.74 2.31
C PHE A 45 -6.66 32.48 1.78
N LEU A 46 -5.70 31.77 1.17
CA LEU A 46 -4.53 32.34 0.50
C LEU A 46 -4.91 33.26 -0.67
N ILE A 47 -5.93 32.87 -1.45
CA ILE A 47 -6.43 33.71 -2.54
C ILE A 47 -7.14 34.93 -1.97
N LEU A 48 -7.95 34.78 -0.92
CA LEU A 48 -8.66 35.88 -0.27
C LEU A 48 -7.73 36.87 0.44
N SER A 49 -6.67 36.39 1.10
CA SER A 49 -5.71 37.23 1.81
C SER A 49 -4.88 38.09 0.86
N TYR A 50 -4.62 37.62 -0.37
CA TYR A 50 -3.99 38.41 -1.43
C TYR A 50 -4.79 39.67 -1.83
N PHE A 51 -6.13 39.62 -1.79
CA PHE A 51 -6.98 40.74 -2.22
C PHE A 51 -7.39 41.70 -1.10
N ILE A 52 -7.46 41.25 0.15
CA ILE A 52 -8.15 42.01 1.22
C ILE A 52 -7.23 42.93 2.04
N LYS A 53 -5.90 42.86 1.90
CA LYS A 53 -4.93 43.63 2.72
C LYS A 53 -5.20 43.48 4.23
N TRP A 54 -4.62 42.42 4.81
CA TRP A 54 -4.19 42.30 6.22
C TRP A 54 -5.24 42.66 7.29
N ASN A 55 -6.21 41.77 7.47
CA ASN A 55 -6.86 41.59 8.77
C ASN A 55 -6.07 40.53 9.56
N GLN A 56 -5.55 40.88 10.74
CA GLN A 56 -4.77 39.97 11.60
C GLN A 56 -5.52 38.65 11.89
N PHE A 57 -6.85 38.68 11.98
CA PHE A 57 -7.64 37.47 12.18
C PHE A 57 -7.64 36.53 10.96
N ILE A 58 -7.63 37.09 9.75
CA ILE A 58 -7.55 36.31 8.50
C ILE A 58 -6.16 35.68 8.38
N TYR A 59 -5.11 36.41 8.75
CA TYR A 59 -3.75 35.91 8.74
C TYR A 59 -3.52 34.75 9.73
N VAL A 60 -4.01 34.87 10.97
CA VAL A 60 -3.94 33.78 11.96
C VAL A 60 -4.74 32.56 11.51
N ALA A 61 -5.94 32.76 10.94
CA ALA A 61 -6.74 31.68 10.40
C ALA A 61 -6.01 30.99 9.23
N GLU A 62 -5.42 31.74 8.30
CA GLU A 62 -4.62 31.22 7.20
C GLU A 62 -3.48 30.32 7.71
N LEU A 63 -2.69 30.80 8.69
CA LEU A 63 -1.60 30.04 9.27
C LEU A 63 -2.05 28.72 9.91
N LEU A 64 -3.12 28.77 10.71
CA LEU A 64 -3.65 27.59 11.39
C LEU A 64 -4.22 26.56 10.41
N VAL A 65 -4.97 27.01 9.40
CA VAL A 65 -5.57 26.12 8.41
C VAL A 65 -4.48 25.51 7.51
N GLY A 66 -3.44 26.27 7.16
CA GLY A 66 -2.29 25.75 6.39
C GLY A 66 -1.45 24.73 7.15
N LEU A 67 -1.17 25.00 8.43
CA LEU A 67 -0.44 24.08 9.31
C LEU A 67 -1.22 22.77 9.49
N LEU A 68 -2.49 22.86 9.89
CA LEU A 68 -3.33 21.68 10.10
C LEU A 68 -3.55 20.91 8.80
N GLY A 69 -3.88 21.61 7.72
CA GLY A 69 -4.15 21.02 6.43
C GLY A 69 -2.96 20.25 5.86
N SER A 70 -1.78 20.88 5.80
CA SER A 70 -0.55 20.23 5.31
C SER A 70 -0.17 19.00 6.13
N THR A 71 -0.31 19.11 7.45
CA THR A 71 -0.05 18.00 8.39
C THR A 71 -1.03 16.85 8.17
N ILE A 72 -2.33 17.13 8.01
CA ILE A 72 -3.35 16.09 7.80
C ILE A 72 -3.11 15.35 6.47
N ILE A 73 -2.89 16.08 5.37
CA ILE A 73 -2.62 15.43 4.07
C ILE A 73 -1.34 14.60 4.13
N PHE A 74 -0.29 15.11 4.77
CA PHE A 74 0.93 14.35 4.98
C PHE A 74 0.69 13.07 5.79
N VAL A 75 -0.06 13.15 6.89
CA VAL A 75 -0.41 11.98 7.70
C VAL A 75 -1.20 10.96 6.87
N LEU A 76 -2.18 11.40 6.07
CA LEU A 76 -2.91 10.52 5.16
C LEU A 76 -1.99 9.83 4.16
N HIS A 77 -1.05 10.56 3.57
CA HIS A 77 -0.05 10.00 2.66
C HIS A 77 0.78 8.92 3.35
N ILE A 78 1.32 9.21 4.54
CA ILE A 78 2.10 8.25 5.32
C ILE A 78 1.29 7.01 5.69
N LEU A 79 0.02 7.17 6.06
CA LEU A 79 -0.85 6.04 6.38
C LEU A 79 -1.02 5.10 5.19
N ILE A 80 -1.27 5.64 3.99
CA ILE A 80 -1.37 4.84 2.75
C ILE A 80 -0.05 4.12 2.46
N LEU A 81 1.08 4.83 2.50
CA LEU A 81 2.39 4.21 2.25
C LEU A 81 2.73 3.13 3.28
N ARG A 82 2.36 3.34 4.56
CA ARG A 82 2.53 2.33 5.60
C ARG A 82 1.69 1.09 5.33
N LYS A 83 0.46 1.25 4.82
CA LYS A 83 -0.38 0.11 4.44
C LYS A 83 0.24 -0.68 3.29
N LEU A 84 0.69 0.00 2.23
CA LEU A 84 1.39 -0.62 1.09
C LEU A 84 2.62 -1.39 1.56
N ASN A 85 3.49 -0.77 2.36
CA ASN A 85 4.72 -1.38 2.88
C ASN A 85 4.46 -2.62 3.72
N ASN A 86 3.51 -2.53 4.63
CA ASN A 86 3.13 -3.66 5.47
C ASN A 86 2.53 -4.80 4.61
N HIS A 87 1.74 -4.50 3.57
CA HIS A 87 1.21 -5.53 2.68
C HIS A 87 2.34 -6.25 1.95
N ILE A 88 3.27 -5.49 1.34
CA ILE A 88 4.46 -6.04 0.68
C ILE A 88 5.21 -6.97 1.63
N GLU A 89 5.46 -6.52 2.87
CA GLU A 89 6.18 -7.30 3.87
C GLU A 89 5.45 -8.60 4.25
N VAL A 90 4.18 -8.51 4.61
CA VAL A 90 3.41 -9.67 5.08
C VAL A 90 3.19 -10.67 3.95
N SER A 91 2.93 -10.19 2.73
CA SER A 91 2.80 -11.03 1.53
C SER A 91 4.12 -11.76 1.22
N LYS A 92 5.28 -11.09 1.36
CA LYS A 92 6.60 -11.74 1.22
C LYS A 92 6.81 -12.87 2.19
N TYR A 93 6.52 -12.64 3.48
CA TYR A 93 6.63 -13.68 4.49
C TYR A 93 5.72 -14.87 4.16
N LEU A 94 4.48 -14.62 3.76
CA LEU A 94 3.54 -15.70 3.43
C LEU A 94 4.02 -16.56 2.26
N HIS A 95 4.44 -15.94 1.15
CA HIS A 95 4.89 -16.66 -0.03
C HIS A 95 6.18 -17.45 0.21
N SER A 96 7.09 -16.95 1.06
CA SER A 96 8.27 -17.71 1.49
C SER A 96 7.88 -19.00 2.22
N HIS A 97 6.90 -18.96 3.13
CA HIS A 97 6.46 -20.16 3.86
C HIS A 97 5.67 -21.13 2.98
N ILE A 98 4.91 -20.62 2.01
CA ILE A 98 4.23 -21.45 1.02
C ILE A 98 5.23 -22.24 0.16
N GLU A 99 6.36 -21.63 -0.21
CA GLU A 99 7.43 -22.34 -0.92
C GLU A 99 7.99 -23.51 -0.09
N ASP A 100 8.26 -23.28 1.20
CA ASP A 100 8.75 -24.33 2.10
C ASP A 100 7.75 -25.48 2.25
N MET A 101 6.46 -25.16 2.31
CA MET A 101 5.39 -26.16 2.31
C MET A 101 5.42 -27.01 1.03
N LEU A 102 5.58 -26.40 -0.14
CA LEU A 102 5.66 -27.15 -1.41
C LEU A 102 6.88 -28.06 -1.50
N LYS A 103 8.04 -27.63 -0.98
CA LYS A 103 9.25 -28.46 -0.92
C LYS A 103 9.01 -29.75 -0.13
N ILE A 104 8.25 -29.68 0.97
CA ILE A 104 7.94 -30.84 1.83
C ILE A 104 7.21 -31.96 1.08
N ILE A 105 6.33 -31.61 0.12
CA ILE A 105 5.58 -32.60 -0.68
C ILE A 105 6.19 -32.81 -2.08
N ASN A 106 7.47 -32.51 -2.25
CA ASN A 106 8.22 -32.64 -3.51
C ASN A 106 7.61 -31.89 -4.71
N LEU A 107 6.93 -30.75 -4.48
CA LEU A 107 6.33 -29.90 -5.50
C LEU A 107 7.03 -28.54 -5.60
N GLY A 108 8.37 -28.52 -5.50
CA GLY A 108 9.17 -27.30 -5.59
C GLY A 108 8.91 -26.46 -6.86
N LEU A 109 9.20 -25.16 -6.77
CA LEU A 109 9.05 -24.20 -7.86
C LEU A 109 10.01 -24.52 -9.03
N ARG A 110 9.60 -24.19 -10.27
CA ARG A 110 10.48 -24.26 -11.46
C ARG A 110 11.51 -23.12 -11.44
N GLY A 111 12.59 -23.26 -12.20
CA GLY A 111 13.65 -22.24 -12.31
C GLY A 111 13.14 -20.83 -12.64
N GLU A 112 12.17 -20.70 -13.56
CA GLU A 112 11.56 -19.41 -13.91
C GLU A 112 10.75 -18.81 -12.73
N SER A 113 9.96 -19.65 -12.05
CA SER A 113 9.15 -19.26 -10.89
C SER A 113 10.00 -18.88 -9.69
N TYR A 114 11.15 -19.54 -9.50
CA TYR A 114 12.14 -19.16 -8.49
C TYR A 114 12.71 -17.77 -8.79
N ASN A 115 12.95 -17.46 -10.07
CA ASN A 115 13.39 -16.14 -10.50
C ASN A 115 12.31 -15.06 -10.22
N TYR A 116 11.03 -15.39 -10.39
CA TYR A 116 9.93 -14.50 -9.99
C TYR A 116 9.87 -14.31 -8.47
N LEU A 117 10.09 -15.36 -7.69
CA LEU A 117 10.14 -15.27 -6.23
C LEU A 117 11.29 -14.40 -5.74
N ILE A 118 12.49 -14.54 -6.32
CA ILE A 118 13.63 -13.65 -6.02
C ILE A 118 13.27 -12.20 -6.31
N LYS A 119 12.73 -11.92 -7.51
CA LYS A 119 12.32 -10.56 -7.89
C LYS A 119 11.26 -9.99 -6.97
N PHE A 120 10.28 -10.82 -6.59
CA PHE A 120 9.25 -10.47 -5.62
C PHE A 120 9.85 -10.11 -4.25
N LEU A 121 10.71 -10.97 -3.70
CA LEU A 121 11.40 -10.74 -2.43
C LEU A 121 12.32 -9.51 -2.45
N ALA A 122 12.86 -9.15 -3.61
CA ALA A 122 13.72 -7.98 -3.80
C ALA A 122 12.98 -6.62 -3.84
N ILE A 123 11.65 -6.59 -3.94
CA ILE A 123 10.91 -5.32 -4.05
C ILE A 123 11.08 -4.47 -2.79
N GLU A 124 11.66 -3.29 -2.92
CA GLU A 124 11.90 -2.42 -1.77
C GLU A 124 10.62 -1.76 -1.24
N LYS A 125 10.62 -1.47 0.05
CA LYS A 125 9.56 -0.72 0.74
C LYS A 125 9.82 0.78 0.59
N SER A 126 8.78 1.61 0.63
CA SER A 126 8.94 3.06 0.71
C SER A 126 9.72 3.45 1.98
N PRO A 127 10.74 4.33 1.90
CA PRO A 127 11.55 4.69 3.06
C PRO A 127 10.85 5.74 3.94
N LEU A 128 9.83 5.31 4.70
CA LEU A 128 8.99 6.19 5.52
C LEU A 128 9.77 7.08 6.51
N LYS A 129 10.93 6.63 6.97
CA LYS A 129 11.81 7.36 7.90
C LYS A 129 12.23 8.75 7.39
N TYR A 130 12.32 8.95 6.08
CA TYR A 130 12.77 10.22 5.49
C TYR A 130 11.62 11.12 5.05
N MET A 131 10.39 10.59 5.01
CA MET A 131 9.22 11.32 4.50
C MET A 131 8.87 12.61 5.26
N PRO A 132 9.13 12.76 6.58
CA PRO A 132 8.86 14.03 7.27
C PRO A 132 9.54 15.26 6.65
N VAL A 133 10.60 15.09 5.86
CA VAL A 133 11.25 16.18 5.10
C VAL A 133 10.27 16.93 4.19
N LEU A 134 9.21 16.26 3.73
CA LEU A 134 8.19 16.86 2.86
C LEU A 134 7.38 17.96 3.55
N LEU A 135 7.26 17.93 4.88
CA LEU A 135 6.57 18.97 5.66
C LEU A 135 7.38 20.27 5.76
N ILE A 136 8.68 20.23 5.50
CA ILE A 136 9.52 21.44 5.53
C ILE A 136 9.00 22.46 4.50
N VAL A 137 8.60 22.01 3.32
CA VAL A 137 8.13 22.87 2.23
C VAL A 137 6.90 23.70 2.60
N PRO A 138 5.76 23.09 3.04
CA PRO A 138 4.59 23.85 3.44
C PRO A 138 4.80 24.62 4.75
N TYR A 139 5.71 24.19 5.63
CA TYR A 139 5.99 24.97 6.85
C TYR A 139 6.84 26.20 6.55
N LEU A 140 7.79 26.10 5.61
CA LEU A 140 8.50 27.26 5.10
C LEU A 140 7.51 28.25 4.48
N SER A 141 6.55 27.81 3.66
CA SER A 141 5.57 28.74 3.06
C SER A 141 4.78 29.54 4.09
N LEU A 142 4.54 28.98 5.29
CA LEU A 142 3.87 29.70 6.39
C LEU A 142 4.76 30.79 7.01
N LEU A 143 6.08 30.59 7.05
CA LEU A 143 7.03 31.53 7.67
C LEU A 143 7.34 32.76 6.79
N ILE A 144 7.17 32.63 5.48
CA ILE A 144 7.45 33.66 4.46
C ILE A 144 6.16 34.10 3.75
N ALA A 145 5.02 34.01 4.45
CA ALA A 145 3.70 34.39 3.96
C ALA A 145 3.65 35.86 3.46
N GLU A 146 4.56 36.72 3.92
CA GLU A 146 4.72 38.10 3.43
C GLU A 146 5.10 38.17 1.94
N ASN A 147 5.69 37.10 1.38
CA ASN A 147 5.91 36.94 -0.05
C ASN A 147 4.92 35.90 -0.63
N PRO A 148 3.76 36.35 -1.14
CA PRO A 148 2.68 35.45 -1.55
C PRO A 148 3.06 34.59 -2.74
N PHE A 149 3.80 35.13 -3.71
CA PHE A 149 4.26 34.38 -4.89
C PHE A 149 5.14 33.20 -4.51
N PHE A 150 6.10 33.44 -3.61
CA PHE A 150 7.02 32.39 -3.18
C PHE A 150 6.31 31.35 -2.28
N SER A 151 5.37 31.78 -1.44
CA SER A 151 4.55 30.89 -0.62
C SER A 151 3.66 29.97 -1.46
N ILE A 152 3.00 30.51 -2.49
CA ILE A 152 2.20 29.72 -3.45
C ILE A 152 3.07 28.70 -4.18
N LEU A 153 4.26 29.09 -4.63
CA LEU A 153 5.19 28.18 -5.31
C LEU A 153 5.56 26.99 -4.41
N LEU A 154 5.88 27.22 -3.14
CA LEU A 154 6.21 26.15 -2.18
C LEU A 154 5.03 25.20 -1.96
N ILE A 155 3.81 25.72 -1.85
CA ILE A 155 2.60 24.89 -1.70
C ILE A 155 2.37 24.01 -2.94
N LEU A 156 2.56 24.56 -4.15
CA LEU A 156 2.49 23.79 -5.40
C LEU A 156 3.54 22.68 -5.44
N LEU A 157 4.77 22.97 -5.01
CA LEU A 157 5.85 21.98 -4.91
C LEU A 157 5.49 20.87 -3.90
N PHE A 158 4.90 21.22 -2.77
CA PHE A 158 4.43 20.25 -1.78
C PHE A 158 3.37 19.32 -2.38
N HIS A 159 2.33 19.86 -3.03
CA HIS A 159 1.28 19.05 -3.66
C HIS A 159 1.78 18.18 -4.81
N ALA A 160 2.68 18.71 -5.63
CA ALA A 160 3.32 17.95 -6.69
C ALA A 160 4.15 16.80 -6.11
N SER A 161 4.95 17.05 -5.07
CA SER A 161 5.81 16.04 -4.45
C SER A 161 5.01 14.84 -3.94
N LEU A 162 3.89 15.06 -3.25
CA LEU A 162 3.05 13.97 -2.71
C LEU A 162 2.40 13.12 -3.80
N SER A 163 1.93 13.77 -4.87
CA SER A 163 1.27 13.08 -5.99
C SER A 163 2.27 12.25 -6.79
N ILE A 164 3.45 12.81 -7.06
CA ILE A 164 4.56 12.12 -7.74
C ILE A 164 5.06 10.94 -6.89
N LEU A 165 5.23 11.13 -5.59
CA LEU A 165 5.62 10.05 -4.67
C LEU A 165 4.58 8.94 -4.66
N LEU A 166 3.29 9.26 -4.57
CA LEU A 166 2.22 8.26 -4.63
C LEU A 166 2.32 7.43 -5.92
N PHE A 167 2.51 8.10 -7.07
CA PHE A 167 2.67 7.44 -8.37
C PHE A 167 3.80 6.41 -8.35
N PHE A 168 5.01 6.79 -7.93
CA PHE A 168 6.13 5.86 -7.88
C PHE A 168 5.92 4.70 -6.90
N GLN A 169 5.25 4.95 -5.77
CA GLN A 169 4.99 3.89 -4.78
C GLN A 169 3.93 2.90 -5.27
N ILE A 170 2.91 3.37 -5.99
CA ILE A 170 1.94 2.50 -6.64
C ILE A 170 2.59 1.68 -7.77
N GLU A 171 3.49 2.27 -8.56
CA GLU A 171 4.24 1.53 -9.59
C GLU A 171 5.10 0.41 -8.97
N LEU A 172 5.78 0.68 -7.86
CA LEU A 172 6.50 -0.35 -7.11
C LEU A 172 5.55 -1.44 -6.58
N PHE A 173 4.40 -1.06 -6.06
CA PHE A 173 3.37 -1.99 -5.60
C PHE A 173 2.79 -2.85 -6.74
N ASN A 174 2.56 -2.26 -7.91
CA ASN A 174 2.07 -2.98 -9.08
C ASN A 174 3.07 -4.04 -9.56
N ARG A 175 4.37 -3.75 -9.50
CA ARG A 175 5.41 -4.77 -9.76
C ARG A 175 5.31 -5.92 -8.75
N HIS A 176 5.05 -5.63 -7.48
CA HIS A 176 4.82 -6.65 -6.44
C HIS A 176 3.65 -7.55 -6.82
N ILE A 177 2.52 -6.96 -7.20
CA ILE A 177 1.32 -7.69 -7.62
C ILE A 177 1.57 -8.57 -8.85
N VAL A 178 2.29 -8.06 -9.86
CA VAL A 178 2.59 -8.83 -11.08
C VAL A 178 3.37 -10.10 -10.74
N TYR A 179 4.40 -10.00 -9.88
CA TYR A 179 5.14 -11.20 -9.48
C TYR A 179 4.33 -12.09 -8.54
N GLU A 180 3.55 -11.51 -7.62
CA GLU A 180 2.62 -12.22 -6.74
C GLU A 180 1.65 -13.10 -7.56
N ASN A 181 1.08 -12.55 -8.64
CA ASN A 181 0.15 -13.27 -9.49
C ASN A 181 0.84 -14.42 -10.25
N LYS A 182 2.05 -14.17 -10.78
CA LYS A 182 2.86 -15.23 -11.44
C LYS A 182 3.19 -16.37 -10.50
N ILE A 183 3.58 -16.06 -9.25
CA ILE A 183 3.87 -17.07 -8.22
C ILE A 183 2.58 -17.83 -7.89
N THR A 184 1.49 -17.12 -7.59
CA THR A 184 0.19 -17.70 -7.22
C THR A 184 -0.30 -18.68 -8.29
N ARG A 185 -0.29 -18.28 -9.56
CA ARG A 185 -0.68 -19.14 -10.67
C ARG A 185 0.12 -20.45 -10.71
N GLU A 186 1.44 -20.38 -10.55
CA GLU A 186 2.27 -21.59 -10.52
C GLU A 186 1.95 -22.46 -9.29
N LEU A 187 1.79 -21.87 -8.10
CA LEU A 187 1.44 -22.61 -6.87
C LEU A 187 0.14 -23.41 -7.04
N PHE A 188 -0.87 -22.77 -7.61
CA PHE A 188 -2.18 -23.37 -7.87
C PHE A 188 -2.13 -24.46 -8.95
N ASN A 189 -1.43 -24.22 -10.06
CA ASN A 189 -1.17 -25.24 -11.08
C ASN A 189 -0.48 -26.48 -10.49
N ARG A 190 0.52 -26.30 -9.60
CA ARG A 190 1.25 -27.41 -8.97
C ARG A 190 0.38 -28.25 -8.05
N ILE A 191 -0.55 -27.61 -7.37
CA ILE A 191 -1.53 -28.28 -6.51
C ILE A 191 -2.73 -28.83 -7.33
N ASN A 192 -2.67 -28.73 -8.67
CA ASN A 192 -3.70 -29.18 -9.60
C ASN A 192 -5.07 -28.57 -9.27
N ASN A 193 -5.05 -27.27 -8.92
CA ASN A 193 -6.25 -26.48 -8.72
C ASN A 193 -6.13 -25.20 -9.56
N ASN A 194 -7.05 -24.99 -10.49
CA ASN A 194 -7.06 -23.78 -11.32
C ASN A 194 -8.01 -22.71 -10.77
N GLU A 195 -8.69 -22.99 -9.65
CA GLU A 195 -9.56 -22.01 -8.99
C GLU A 195 -8.72 -21.11 -8.08
N TYR A 196 -8.31 -19.97 -8.61
CA TYR A 196 -7.75 -18.85 -7.85
C TYR A 196 -8.23 -17.53 -8.46
N ASP A 197 -8.32 -16.49 -7.63
CA ASP A 197 -8.64 -15.15 -8.11
C ASP A 197 -7.35 -14.44 -8.53
N ASP A 198 -7.24 -14.04 -9.79
CA ASP A 198 -6.10 -13.24 -10.27
C ASP A 198 -6.05 -11.88 -9.57
N TYR A 199 -4.84 -11.38 -9.35
CA TYR A 199 -4.62 -10.03 -8.83
C TYR A 199 -4.49 -9.01 -9.96
N GLU A 200 -5.24 -7.92 -9.87
CA GLU A 200 -5.21 -6.82 -10.84
C GLU A 200 -4.38 -5.64 -10.32
N PRO A 201 -3.43 -5.10 -11.10
CA PRO A 201 -2.69 -3.90 -10.72
C PRO A 201 -3.59 -2.66 -10.59
N PHE A 202 -3.24 -1.74 -9.70
CA PHE A 202 -3.93 -0.46 -9.57
C PHE A 202 -3.42 0.54 -10.62
N ILE A 203 -4.28 0.95 -11.54
CA ILE A 203 -3.89 1.86 -12.62
C ILE A 203 -3.92 3.29 -12.10
N LEU A 204 -2.73 3.88 -11.93
CA LEU A 204 -2.56 5.30 -11.63
C LEU A 204 -1.67 5.94 -12.69
N GLY A 205 -2.21 6.86 -13.47
CA GLY A 205 -1.52 7.45 -14.61
C GLY A 205 -0.97 8.86 -14.33
N LEU A 206 -0.17 9.38 -15.27
CA LEU A 206 0.29 10.78 -15.21
C LEU A 206 -0.87 11.78 -15.14
N LYS A 207 -2.01 11.47 -15.76
CA LYS A 207 -3.23 12.28 -15.67
C LYS A 207 -3.70 12.47 -14.21
N ASP A 208 -3.56 11.46 -13.37
CA ASP A 208 -4.00 11.49 -11.97
C ASP A 208 -3.08 12.36 -11.12
N VAL A 209 -1.78 12.36 -11.44
CA VAL A 209 -0.79 13.27 -10.86
C VAL A 209 -1.11 14.71 -11.24
N LEU A 210 -1.35 14.99 -12.53
CA LEU A 210 -1.69 16.33 -13.01
C LEU A 210 -3.01 16.84 -12.40
N LEU A 211 -4.04 16.01 -12.35
CA LEU A 211 -5.31 16.35 -11.69
C LEU A 211 -5.12 16.64 -10.19
N SER A 212 -4.27 15.89 -9.50
CA SER A 212 -3.93 16.15 -8.10
C SER A 212 -3.27 17.52 -7.90
N ILE A 213 -2.39 17.93 -8.81
CA ILE A 213 -1.71 19.23 -8.77
C ILE A 213 -2.71 20.37 -9.06
N ILE A 214 -3.45 20.27 -10.17
CA ILE A 214 -4.39 21.32 -10.61
C ILE A 214 -5.52 21.53 -9.59
N SER A 215 -5.94 20.45 -8.92
CA SER A 215 -6.99 20.48 -7.90
C SER A 215 -6.46 20.81 -6.48
N LEU A 216 -5.20 21.26 -6.36
CA LEU A 216 -4.55 21.62 -5.10
C LEU A 216 -4.67 20.52 -4.03
N GLY A 217 -4.48 19.26 -4.44
CA GLY A 217 -4.52 18.10 -3.56
C GLY A 217 -5.91 17.57 -3.22
N THR A 218 -7.01 18.18 -3.68
CA THR A 218 -8.36 17.62 -3.44
C THR A 218 -8.57 16.28 -4.13
N TYR A 219 -8.14 16.15 -5.39
CA TYR A 219 -8.17 14.87 -6.10
C TYR A 219 -7.24 13.83 -5.45
N LEU A 220 -6.13 14.26 -4.84
CA LEU A 220 -5.20 13.37 -4.15
C LEU A 220 -5.85 12.67 -2.94
N ILE A 221 -6.74 13.36 -2.22
CA ILE A 221 -7.53 12.76 -1.12
C ILE A 221 -8.44 11.65 -1.66
N ALA A 222 -9.10 11.88 -2.79
CA ALA A 222 -9.93 10.87 -3.45
C ALA A 222 -9.09 9.67 -3.93
N LEU A 223 -7.87 9.92 -4.43
CA LEU A 223 -6.92 8.87 -4.77
C LEU A 223 -6.52 8.04 -3.54
N TYR A 224 -6.24 8.66 -2.39
CA TYR A 224 -5.95 7.91 -1.17
C TYR A 224 -7.10 7.00 -0.76
N ALA A 225 -8.35 7.48 -0.84
CA ALA A 225 -9.51 6.65 -0.55
C ALA A 225 -9.66 5.47 -1.52
N LYS A 226 -9.42 5.69 -2.81
CA LYS A 226 -9.42 4.62 -3.83
C LYS A 226 -8.33 3.58 -3.58
N VAL A 227 -7.11 4.03 -3.24
CA VAL A 227 -5.99 3.13 -2.90
C VAL A 227 -6.30 2.33 -1.64
N ASP A 228 -6.92 2.95 -0.62
CA ASP A 228 -7.33 2.24 0.60
C ASP A 228 -8.33 1.13 0.32
N ALA A 229 -9.37 1.44 -0.47
CA ALA A 229 -10.39 0.47 -0.87
C ALA A 229 -9.80 -0.68 -1.73
N TYR A 230 -8.92 -0.33 -2.67
CA TYR A 230 -8.23 -1.29 -3.51
C TYR A 230 -7.35 -2.25 -2.68
N LEU A 231 -6.60 -1.72 -1.71
CA LEU A 231 -5.78 -2.54 -0.81
C LEU A 231 -6.64 -3.51 0.01
N ASP A 232 -7.77 -3.05 0.54
CA ASP A 232 -8.70 -3.90 1.27
C ASP A 232 -9.23 -5.05 0.39
N GLU A 233 -9.61 -4.77 -0.86
CA GLU A 233 -10.07 -5.78 -1.81
C GLU A 233 -8.95 -6.79 -2.15
N HIS A 234 -7.75 -6.29 -2.44
CA HIS A 234 -6.59 -7.13 -2.73
C HIS A 234 -6.25 -8.07 -1.58
N ILE A 235 -6.32 -7.57 -0.34
CA ILE A 235 -6.12 -8.37 0.87
C ILE A 235 -7.20 -9.45 1.00
N VAL A 236 -8.48 -9.16 0.69
CA VAL A 236 -9.56 -10.15 0.72
C VAL A 236 -9.31 -11.26 -0.31
N LYS A 237 -8.94 -10.92 -1.55
CA LYS A 237 -8.54 -11.89 -2.59
C LYS A 237 -7.38 -12.75 -2.12
N HIS A 238 -6.36 -12.12 -1.53
CA HIS A 238 -5.20 -12.83 -1.00
C HIS A 238 -5.58 -13.89 0.04
N ARG A 239 -6.54 -13.58 0.92
CA ARG A 239 -6.99 -14.56 1.93
C ARG A 239 -7.80 -15.69 1.33
N LYS A 240 -8.66 -15.40 0.36
CA LYS A 240 -9.42 -16.43 -0.36
C LYS A 240 -8.46 -17.39 -1.06
N ASN A 241 -7.48 -16.86 -1.79
CA ASN A 241 -6.45 -17.66 -2.44
C ASN A 241 -5.63 -18.49 -1.42
N TYR A 242 -5.20 -17.89 -0.32
CA TYR A 242 -4.49 -18.65 0.74
C TYR A 242 -5.35 -19.79 1.32
N ARG A 243 -6.64 -19.56 1.58
CA ARG A 243 -7.55 -20.59 2.08
C ARG A 243 -7.70 -21.73 1.08
N LEU A 244 -7.87 -21.42 -0.21
CA LEU A 244 -7.95 -22.42 -1.27
C LEU A 244 -6.65 -23.21 -1.40
N PHE A 245 -5.50 -22.53 -1.37
CA PHE A 245 -4.18 -23.18 -1.35
C PHE A 245 -4.09 -24.17 -0.19
N LYS A 246 -4.42 -23.73 1.04
CA LYS A 246 -4.36 -24.55 2.25
C LYS A 246 -5.19 -25.83 2.15
N ILE A 247 -6.46 -25.73 1.71
CA ILE A 247 -7.36 -26.88 1.58
C ILE A 247 -6.76 -27.91 0.62
N ASN A 248 -6.31 -27.47 -0.54
CA ASN A 248 -5.78 -28.36 -1.56
C ASN A 248 -4.40 -28.92 -1.21
N TYR A 249 -3.56 -28.13 -0.53
CA TYR A 249 -2.28 -28.59 0.01
C TYR A 249 -2.48 -29.73 1.00
N ILE A 250 -3.42 -29.60 1.95
CA ILE A 250 -3.73 -30.67 2.91
C ILE A 250 -4.17 -31.94 2.19
N ARG A 251 -5.05 -31.82 1.19
CA ARG A 251 -5.47 -32.97 0.36
C ARG A 251 -4.27 -33.67 -0.29
N LYS A 252 -3.43 -32.92 -1.01
CA LYS A 252 -2.23 -33.48 -1.65
C LYS A 252 -1.22 -34.06 -0.67
N SER A 253 -1.06 -33.46 0.50
CA SER A 253 -0.14 -33.97 1.52
C SER A 253 -0.58 -35.35 2.07
N ARG A 254 -1.90 -35.60 2.15
CA ARG A 254 -2.44 -36.91 2.54
C ARG A 254 -2.22 -37.95 1.44
N GLU A 255 -2.53 -37.61 0.19
CA GLU A 255 -2.27 -38.48 -0.97
C GLU A 255 -0.79 -38.92 -1.02
N PHE A 256 0.13 -37.97 -0.77
CA PHE A 256 1.56 -38.26 -0.72
C PHE A 256 1.95 -39.18 0.44
N LEU A 257 1.40 -38.95 1.64
CA LEU A 257 1.64 -39.79 2.81
C LEU A 257 1.13 -41.23 2.59
N ASP A 258 -0.06 -41.38 2.01
CA ASP A 258 -0.65 -42.68 1.72
C ASP A 258 0.19 -43.45 0.69
N SER A 259 0.75 -42.76 -0.31
CA SER A 259 1.64 -43.36 -1.32
C SER A 259 3.04 -43.74 -0.82
N THR A 260 3.49 -43.19 0.32
CA THR A 260 4.82 -43.47 0.89
C THR A 260 4.78 -44.52 2.00
N GLN A 261 3.58 -44.94 2.42
CA GLN A 261 3.36 -46.02 3.38
C GLN A 261 3.01 -47.36 2.72
N GLN A 262 2.82 -47.39 1.40
CA GLN A 262 2.69 -48.59 0.56
C GLN A 262 4.05 -49.02 0.03
#